data_AF-Q2V4S7-F1
#
_entry.id   AF-Q2V4S7-F1
#
_cell.length_a   1.000
_cell.length_b   1.000
_cell.length_c   1.000
_cell.angle_alpha   90.00
_cell.angle_beta   90.00
_cell.angle_gamma   90.00
#
_symmetry.space_group_name_H-M   'P 1'
#
loop_
_entity.id
_entity.type
_entity.pdbx_description
1 polymer ?
#
loop_
_entity_poly.entity_id
_entity_poly.type
_entity_poly.pdbx_seq_one_letter_code
_entity_poly.pdbx_strand_id
1 'polypeptide(L)'
;MNYLFALVLLPLPVSILGKKCCQFPAYSFSAMTNVTKEDFKCSEPVSVLCQIDTNGSGYVAVGISGNLTEQADTKPLVIKKGSSSISASLVCDTSSQMWKVDKKSDKYDNIGCIMRSTGGVWIVY
;
A
#
# COMPACT_ATOMS: atom_id res chain seq x y z
N MET A 1 24.78 48.68 -37.14
CA MET A 1 24.83 47.21 -37.35
C MET A 1 25.09 46.55 -36.00
N ASN A 2 24.06 46.42 -35.16
CA ASN A 2 24.17 45.74 -33.87
C ASN A 2 23.03 44.72 -33.81
N TYR A 3 23.29 43.52 -34.32
CA TYR A 3 22.42 42.37 -34.07
C TYR A 3 22.69 41.92 -32.64
N LEU A 4 21.78 42.28 -31.72
CA LEU A 4 21.79 41.77 -30.36
C LEU A 4 21.75 40.23 -30.43
N PHE A 5 22.77 39.61 -29.83
CA PHE A 5 22.84 38.18 -29.58
C PHE A 5 21.56 37.74 -28.85
N ALA A 6 20.70 37.01 -29.54
CA ALA A 6 19.61 36.27 -28.93
C ALA A 6 20.25 35.16 -28.09
N LEU A 7 20.32 35.39 -26.77
CA LEU A 7 20.71 34.39 -25.80
C LEU A 7 19.63 33.29 -25.81
N VAL A 8 19.86 32.22 -26.58
CA VAL A 8 19.02 31.03 -26.56
C VAL A 8 19.22 30.37 -25.20
N LEU A 9 18.37 30.73 -24.24
CA LEU A 9 18.18 29.99 -23.00
C LEU A 9 17.61 28.62 -23.38
N LEU A 10 18.49 27.63 -23.60
CA LEU A 10 18.09 26.24 -23.58
C LEU A 10 17.46 25.98 -22.20
N PRO A 11 16.19 25.59 -22.10
CA PRO A 11 15.64 25.14 -20.83
C PRO A 11 16.40 23.87 -20.45
N LEU A 12 17.30 24.00 -19.48
CA LEU A 12 17.77 22.84 -18.72
C LEU A 12 16.50 22.10 -18.30
N PRO A 13 16.34 20.81 -18.61
CA PRO A 13 15.24 20.04 -18.07
C PRO A 13 15.42 20.15 -16.56
N VAL A 14 14.55 20.95 -15.95
CA VAL A 14 14.31 20.88 -14.52
C VAL A 14 13.87 19.44 -14.37
N SER A 15 14.81 18.60 -13.95
CA SER A 15 14.51 17.34 -13.31
C SER A 15 13.69 17.77 -12.12
N ILE A 16 12.38 17.91 -12.34
CA ILE A 16 11.41 18.04 -11.28
C ILE A 16 11.78 16.84 -10.45
N LEU A 17 12.38 17.11 -9.30
CA LEU A 17 12.76 16.11 -8.31
C LEU A 17 11.43 15.50 -7.91
N GLY A 18 10.95 14.55 -8.72
CA GLY A 18 9.61 14.00 -8.63
C GLY A 18 9.55 13.46 -7.23
N LYS A 19 8.72 14.06 -6.38
CA LYS A 19 8.61 13.66 -4.97
C LYS A 19 8.47 12.14 -4.98
N LYS A 20 9.48 11.44 -4.47
CA LYS A 20 9.52 9.99 -4.45
C LYS A 20 8.27 9.51 -3.74
N CYS A 21 7.36 8.91 -4.49
CA CYS A 21 6.09 8.46 -3.96
C CYS A 21 6.07 6.94 -3.81
N CYS A 22 5.32 6.47 -2.82
CA CYS A 22 5.01 5.07 -2.70
C CYS A 22 4.11 4.63 -3.85
N GLN A 23 4.24 3.38 -4.27
CA GLN A 23 3.25 2.74 -5.12
C GLN A 23 1.92 2.62 -4.35
N PHE A 24 0.82 2.49 -5.09
CA PHE A 24 -0.48 2.25 -4.48
C PHE A 24 -0.42 1.02 -3.54
N PRO A 25 -0.93 1.11 -2.30
CA PRO A 25 -0.60 0.14 -1.26
C PRO A 25 -1.29 -1.21 -1.39
N ALA A 26 -2.48 -1.26 -2.01
CA ALA A 26 -3.25 -2.49 -2.09
C ALA A 26 -2.56 -3.49 -3.03
N TYR A 27 -2.25 -4.67 -2.49
CA TYR A 27 -1.82 -5.80 -3.27
C TYR A 27 -3.02 -6.35 -4.04
N SER A 28 -3.05 -6.07 -5.34
CA SER A 28 -4.15 -6.48 -6.22
C SER A 28 -5.51 -6.00 -5.66
N PHE A 29 -6.55 -6.83 -5.78
CA PHE A 29 -7.92 -6.54 -5.32
C PHE A 29 -8.20 -6.95 -3.87
N SER A 30 -7.18 -7.43 -3.13
CA SER A 30 -7.38 -8.00 -1.79
C SER A 30 -7.89 -6.98 -0.78
N ALA A 31 -7.48 -5.71 -0.92
CA ALA A 31 -7.70 -4.68 0.08
C ALA A 31 -8.61 -3.56 -0.43
N MET A 32 -9.72 -3.34 0.27
CA MET A 32 -10.54 -2.15 0.06
C MET A 32 -9.81 -0.94 0.62
N THR A 33 -9.74 0.13 -0.17
CA THR A 33 -9.11 1.38 0.20
C THR A 33 -10.13 2.51 0.14
N ASN A 34 -9.90 3.58 0.90
CA ASN A 34 -10.77 4.77 0.88
C ASN A 34 -10.59 5.64 -0.38
N VAL A 35 -9.57 5.37 -1.20
CA VAL A 35 -9.26 6.09 -2.43
C VAL A 35 -8.88 5.09 -3.51
N THR A 36 -9.20 5.40 -4.77
CA THR A 36 -8.78 4.59 -5.92
C THR A 36 -7.30 4.80 -6.22
N LYS A 37 -6.75 3.99 -7.14
CA LYS A 37 -5.37 4.17 -7.62
C LYS A 37 -5.23 5.49 -8.41
N GLU A 38 -6.28 5.88 -9.10
CA GLU A 38 -6.36 7.08 -9.93
C GLU A 38 -6.44 8.36 -9.08
N ASP A 39 -7.15 8.30 -7.96
CA ASP A 39 -7.33 9.43 -7.03
C ASP A 39 -6.27 9.48 -5.92
N PHE A 40 -5.33 8.54 -5.92
CA PHE A 40 -4.30 8.43 -4.91
C PHE A 40 -3.36 9.66 -4.89
N LYS A 41 -3.17 10.22 -3.70
CA LYS A 41 -2.23 11.32 -3.47
C LYS A 41 -1.16 10.93 -2.46
N CYS A 42 0.09 11.16 -2.84
CA CYS A 42 1.26 10.78 -2.06
C CYS A 42 1.29 11.27 -0.60
N SER A 43 0.79 12.49 -0.40
CA SER A 43 0.83 13.19 0.89
C SER A 43 -0.37 12.88 1.78
N GLU A 44 -1.35 12.12 1.29
CA GLU A 44 -2.57 11.80 2.03
C GLU A 44 -2.51 10.36 2.55
N PRO A 45 -3.01 10.10 3.78
CA PRO A 45 -3.07 8.75 4.30
C PRO A 45 -4.10 7.91 3.54
N VAL A 46 -3.80 6.63 3.35
CA VAL A 46 -4.72 5.65 2.76
C VAL A 46 -5.25 4.76 3.88
N SER A 47 -6.56 4.66 4.00
CA SER A 47 -7.21 3.71 4.90
C SER A 47 -7.49 2.41 4.17
N VAL A 48 -7.18 1.30 4.82
CA VAL A 48 -7.43 -0.06 4.31
C VAL A 48 -8.44 -0.76 5.20
N LEU A 49 -9.36 -1.49 4.59
CA LEU A 49 -10.33 -2.34 5.27
C LEU A 49 -10.25 -3.76 4.69
N CYS A 50 -10.08 -4.73 5.58
CA CYS A 50 -10.22 -6.15 5.30
C CYS A 50 -11.42 -6.70 6.06
N GLN A 51 -12.31 -7.37 5.35
CA GLN A 51 -13.51 -7.94 5.93
C GLN A 51 -13.83 -9.30 5.30
N ILE A 52 -14.31 -10.22 6.12
CA ILE A 52 -14.81 -11.54 5.71
C ILE A 52 -16.14 -11.83 6.41
N ASP A 53 -16.91 -12.75 5.83
CA ASP A 53 -17.95 -13.45 6.57
C ASP A 53 -17.32 -14.67 7.27
N THR A 54 -17.58 -14.81 8.57
CA THR A 54 -17.12 -15.95 9.39
C THR A 54 -18.18 -17.04 9.50
N ASN A 55 -19.42 -16.79 9.08
CA ASN A 55 -20.53 -17.74 9.23
C ASN A 55 -20.42 -18.87 8.20
N GLY A 56 -20.04 -20.07 8.65
CA GLY A 56 -20.01 -21.26 7.79
C GLY A 56 -18.95 -21.23 6.68
N SER A 57 -18.13 -20.19 6.60
CA SER A 57 -17.11 -20.02 5.55
C SER A 57 -15.85 -20.85 5.76
N GLY A 58 -15.66 -21.42 6.96
CA GLY A 58 -14.43 -22.12 7.35
C GLY A 58 -13.31 -21.17 7.79
N TYR A 59 -13.59 -19.87 7.92
CA TYR A 59 -12.65 -18.86 8.39
C TYR A 59 -13.07 -18.26 9.73
N VAL A 60 -12.09 -17.98 10.58
CA VAL A 60 -12.30 -17.58 11.98
C VAL A 60 -11.71 -16.20 12.31
N ALA A 61 -10.92 -15.64 11.40
CA ALA A 61 -10.30 -14.33 11.57
C ALA A 61 -9.91 -13.72 10.22
N VAL A 62 -9.82 -12.40 10.19
CA VAL A 62 -9.28 -11.61 9.10
C VAL A 62 -8.02 -10.87 9.58
N GLY A 63 -7.13 -10.53 8.66
CA GLY A 63 -5.90 -9.81 8.94
C GLY A 63 -5.45 -8.93 7.79
N ILE A 64 -4.51 -8.05 8.12
CA ILE A 64 -3.75 -7.25 7.17
C ILE A 64 -2.34 -7.81 7.15
N SER A 65 -1.87 -8.17 5.97
CA SER A 65 -0.49 -8.58 5.73
C SER A 65 0.33 -7.47 5.10
N GLY A 66 1.63 -7.44 5.37
CA GLY A 66 2.58 -6.58 4.65
C GLY A 66 3.52 -7.40 3.78
N ASN A 67 4.02 -6.76 2.73
CA ASN A 67 4.91 -7.38 1.74
C ASN A 67 4.28 -8.65 1.15
N LEU A 68 3.00 -8.57 0.81
CA LEU A 68 2.27 -9.70 0.27
C LEU A 68 2.81 -10.04 -1.13
N THR A 69 2.93 -11.33 -1.40
CA THR A 69 3.44 -11.87 -2.66
C THR A 69 2.59 -13.05 -3.11
N GLU A 70 2.60 -13.33 -4.42
CA GLU A 70 1.98 -14.51 -5.05
C GLU A 70 2.81 -15.79 -4.89
N GLN A 71 3.96 -15.72 -4.21
CA GLN A 71 4.82 -16.89 -4.03
C GLN A 71 4.17 -17.85 -3.03
N ALA A 72 3.74 -19.03 -3.52
CA ALA A 72 2.99 -20.01 -2.74
C ALA A 72 3.65 -20.43 -1.41
N ASP A 73 4.99 -20.40 -1.35
CA ASP A 73 5.74 -20.82 -0.15
C ASP A 73 5.99 -19.68 0.85
N THR A 74 5.57 -18.44 0.53
CA THR A 74 5.72 -17.30 1.44
C THR A 74 4.55 -17.24 2.42
N LYS A 75 4.84 -17.40 3.70
CA LYS A 75 3.83 -17.19 4.75
C LYS A 75 3.50 -15.71 4.86
N PRO A 76 2.21 -15.32 4.87
CA PRO A 76 1.83 -13.92 5.06
C PRO A 76 2.33 -13.37 6.40
N LEU A 77 2.96 -12.20 6.36
CA LEU A 77 3.36 -11.47 7.56
C LEU A 77 2.13 -10.78 8.15
N VAL A 78 1.57 -11.29 9.24
CA VAL A 78 0.36 -10.73 9.87
C VAL A 78 0.71 -9.46 10.67
N ILE A 79 0.24 -8.29 10.24
CA ILE A 79 0.48 -7.00 10.91
C ILE A 79 -0.64 -6.68 11.91
N LYS A 80 -1.89 -6.92 11.50
CA LYS A 80 -3.11 -6.74 12.31
C LYS A 80 -4.07 -7.88 12.05
N LYS A 81 -4.94 -8.16 13.02
CA LYS A 81 -5.99 -9.16 12.91
C LYS A 81 -7.27 -8.71 13.63
N GLY A 82 -8.41 -9.19 13.15
CA GLY A 82 -9.74 -9.03 13.73
C GLY A 82 -10.58 -10.30 13.54
N SER A 83 -11.77 -10.36 14.12
CA SER A 83 -12.66 -11.52 14.02
C SER A 83 -13.31 -11.61 12.64
N SER A 84 -13.99 -10.55 12.20
CA SER A 84 -14.65 -10.47 10.88
C SER A 84 -14.23 -9.25 10.07
N SER A 85 -13.70 -8.23 10.74
CA SER A 85 -13.26 -6.98 10.11
C SER A 85 -12.03 -6.43 10.82
N ILE A 86 -11.14 -5.79 10.05
CA ILE A 86 -9.97 -5.06 10.55
C ILE A 86 -9.60 -3.94 9.58
N SER A 87 -9.19 -2.80 10.10
CA SER A 87 -8.73 -1.67 9.31
C SER A 87 -7.35 -1.17 9.73
N ALA A 88 -6.67 -0.43 8.86
CA ALA A 88 -5.43 0.27 9.18
C ALA A 88 -5.31 1.58 8.40
N SER A 89 -4.57 2.53 8.96
CA SER A 89 -4.16 3.75 8.25
C SER A 89 -2.72 3.59 7.77
N LEU A 90 -2.49 3.90 6.50
CA LEU A 90 -1.20 3.86 5.86
C LEU A 90 -0.70 5.27 5.59
N VAL A 91 0.59 5.49 5.85
CA VAL A 91 1.28 6.73 5.50
C VAL A 91 2.52 6.38 4.67
N CYS A 92 2.66 7.03 3.52
CA CYS A 92 3.82 6.85 2.67
C CYS A 92 5.05 7.50 3.31
N ASP A 93 6.11 6.72 3.52
CA ASP A 93 7.43 7.27 3.81
C ASP A 93 8.14 7.58 2.48
N THR A 94 8.08 8.84 2.06
CA THR A 94 8.65 9.28 0.77
C THR A 94 10.16 9.09 0.66
N SER A 95 10.88 8.99 1.78
CA SER A 95 12.33 8.78 1.78
C SER A 95 12.67 7.35 1.36
N SER A 96 11.87 6.38 1.79
CA SER A 96 12.07 4.96 1.43
C SER A 96 11.06 4.42 0.41
N GLN A 97 10.05 5.19 0.03
CA GLN A 97 8.93 4.78 -0.84
C GLN A 97 8.17 3.54 -0.34
N MET A 98 8.08 3.39 0.99
CA MET A 98 7.41 2.28 1.65
C MET A 98 6.33 2.78 2.61
N TRP A 99 5.33 1.95 2.88
CA TRP A 99 4.18 2.24 3.72
C TRP A 99 4.44 1.96 5.19
N LYS A 100 4.11 2.92 6.04
CA LYS A 100 3.99 2.73 7.51
C LYS A 100 2.54 2.46 7.86
N VAL A 101 2.32 1.52 8.78
CA VAL A 101 0.98 1.14 9.25
C VAL A 101 0.73 1.71 10.65
N ASP A 102 -0.34 2.48 10.83
CA ASP A 102 -0.76 3.08 12.11
C ASP A 102 0.37 3.80 12.87
N LYS A 103 1.25 4.51 12.14
CA LYS A 103 2.43 5.21 12.68
C LYS A 103 3.50 4.29 13.32
N LYS A 104 3.43 2.97 13.11
CA LYS A 104 4.53 2.05 13.46
C LYS A 104 5.77 2.34 12.60
N SER A 105 6.94 1.96 13.13
CA SER A 105 8.22 2.17 12.47
C SER A 105 8.45 1.25 11.28
N ASP A 106 7.88 0.04 11.33
CA ASP A 106 8.01 -0.96 10.27
C ASP A 106 7.41 -0.46 8.97
N LYS A 107 8.03 -0.88 7.88
CA LYS A 107 7.75 -0.41 6.54
C LYS A 107 7.49 -1.59 5.62
N TYR A 108 6.52 -1.41 4.73
CA TYR A 108 6.07 -2.45 3.81
C TYR A 108 5.92 -1.89 2.40
N ASP A 109 6.26 -2.68 1.39
CA ASP A 109 6.13 -2.30 -0.02
C ASP A 109 4.66 -2.24 -0.45
N ASN A 110 3.87 -3.19 0.05
CA ASN A 110 2.44 -3.28 -0.16
C ASN A 110 1.77 -3.89 1.07
N ILE A 111 0.45 -3.82 1.10
CA ILE A 111 -0.38 -4.56 2.05
C ILE A 111 -1.39 -5.41 1.32
N GLY A 112 -1.98 -6.39 2.01
CA GLY A 112 -3.14 -7.09 1.48
C GLY A 112 -3.95 -7.76 2.57
N CYS A 113 -5.15 -8.20 2.21
CA CYS A 113 -6.03 -8.88 3.14
C CYS A 113 -5.72 -10.38 3.20
N ILE A 114 -5.78 -10.92 4.41
CA ILE A 114 -5.59 -12.33 4.68
C ILE A 114 -6.69 -12.83 5.59
N MET A 115 -7.02 -14.10 5.50
CA MET A 115 -7.98 -14.75 6.37
C MET A 115 -7.39 -16.03 6.96
N ARG A 116 -7.83 -16.34 8.18
CA ARG A 116 -7.37 -17.52 8.92
C ARG A 116 -8.42 -18.60 8.84
N SER A 117 -8.05 -19.76 8.31
CA SER A 117 -8.91 -20.93 8.32
C SER A 117 -9.09 -21.48 9.74
N THR A 118 -10.13 -22.30 9.95
CA THR A 118 -10.32 -23.06 11.19
C THR A 118 -9.11 -23.95 11.52
N GLY A 119 -8.39 -24.43 10.51
CA GLY A 119 -7.13 -25.17 10.66
C GLY A 119 -5.93 -24.30 11.09
N GLY A 120 -6.13 -22.99 11.23
CA GLY A 120 -5.13 -22.05 11.75
C GLY A 120 -4.20 -21.45 10.70
N VAL A 121 -4.38 -21.77 9.42
CA VAL A 121 -3.55 -21.30 8.30
C VAL A 121 -4.04 -19.94 7.82
N TRP A 122 -3.10 -19.03 7.55
CA TRP A 122 -3.39 -17.73 6.94
C TRP A 122 -3.23 -17.81 5.42
N ILE A 123 -4.25 -17.34 4.69
CA ILE A 123 -4.26 -17.29 3.22
C ILE A 123 -4.62 -15.89 2.75
N VAL A 124 -4.16 -15.53 1.55
CA VAL A 124 -4.56 -14.31 0.83
C VAL A 124 -5.95 -14.47 0.25
N TYR A 125 -6.71 -13.38 0.16
CA TYR A 125 -7.96 -13.31 -0.61
C TYR A 125 -8.18 -11.94 -1.20
#